data_AF-A0A7C2TC18-F1
#
_entry.id   AF-A0A7C2TC18-F1
#
_cell.length_a   1.000
_cell.length_b   1.000
_cell.length_c   1.000
_cell.angle_alpha   90.00
_cell.angle_beta   90.00
_cell.angle_gamma   90.00
#
_symmetry.space_group_name_H-M   'P 1'
#
loop_
_entity.id
_entity.type
_entity.pdbx_description
1 polymer ?
#
loop_
_entity_poly.entity_id
_entity_poly.type
_entity_poly.pdbx_seq_one_letter_code
_entity_poly.pdbx_strand_id
1 'polypeptide(L)'
;MTEERLRKNNNHRLRIRLGLVTTIVGLVVFLIGANPGMFGLDRSPVMGFVQIAVFLVGLAIICLGGYISLNALWNGSQKSIAADIGLRLVSTGYVIAVASGMADVFGFGTHTLPNIPYFGPLQAAGVMVGEGLIAVGFLLLIPYPGSQ
;
A
#
# COMPACT_ATOMS: atom_id res chain seq x y z
N MET A 1 11.44 -21.22 -31.99
CA MET A 1 11.11 -21.67 -30.61
C MET A 1 11.96 -20.99 -29.51
N THR A 2 13.18 -20.53 -29.81
CA THR A 2 14.08 -19.86 -28.84
C THR A 2 13.75 -18.38 -28.61
N GLU A 3 13.41 -17.64 -29.68
CA GLU A 3 13.04 -16.21 -29.66
C GLU A 3 11.80 -15.90 -28.79
N GLU A 4 10.75 -16.72 -28.86
CA GLU A 4 9.53 -16.52 -28.06
C GLU A 4 9.78 -16.74 -26.56
N ARG A 5 10.61 -17.72 -26.19
CA ARG A 5 10.98 -17.96 -24.78
C ARG A 5 11.80 -16.82 -24.20
N LEU A 6 12.72 -16.24 -24.99
CA LEU A 6 13.50 -15.06 -24.60
C LEU A 6 12.61 -13.83 -24.40
N ARG A 7 11.68 -13.57 -25.33
CA ARG A 7 10.70 -12.47 -25.20
C ARG A 7 9.80 -12.63 -23.97
N LYS A 8 9.29 -13.84 -23.72
CA LYS A 8 8.44 -14.12 -22.55
C LYS A 8 9.18 -13.88 -21.22
N ASN A 9 10.44 -14.32 -21.13
CA ASN A 9 11.27 -14.15 -19.93
C ASN A 9 11.62 -12.68 -19.65
N ASN A 10 11.93 -11.91 -20.71
CA ASN A 10 12.22 -10.48 -20.58
C ASN A 10 10.99 -9.68 -20.10
N ASN A 11 9.81 -9.98 -20.63
CA ASN A 11 8.56 -9.32 -20.21
C ASN A 11 8.21 -9.64 -18.75
N HIS A 12 8.48 -10.86 -18.27
CA HIS A 12 8.26 -11.24 -16.88
C HIS A 12 9.18 -10.49 -15.92
N ARG A 13 10.50 -10.46 -16.20
CA ARG A 13 11.46 -9.68 -15.39
C ARG A 13 11.16 -8.19 -15.40
N LEU A 14 10.69 -7.67 -16.53
CA LEU A 14 10.27 -6.28 -16.65
C LEU A 14 9.07 -5.97 -15.75
N ARG A 15 8.04 -6.84 -15.72
CA ARG A 15 6.88 -6.66 -14.82
C ARG A 15 7.26 -6.67 -13.35
N ILE A 16 8.15 -7.58 -12.94
CA ILE A 16 8.67 -7.61 -11.56
C ILE A 16 9.39 -6.30 -11.24
N ARG A 17 10.31 -5.85 -12.12
CA ARG A 17 11.04 -4.58 -11.93
C ARG A 17 10.11 -3.39 -11.88
N LEU A 18 9.13 -3.30 -12.78
CA LEU A 18 8.14 -2.23 -12.79
C LEU A 18 7.32 -2.24 -11.49
N GLY A 19 6.87 -3.40 -11.02
CA GLY A 19 6.16 -3.51 -9.74
C GLY A 19 7.01 -3.03 -8.56
N LEU A 20 8.27 -3.47 -8.50
CA LEU A 20 9.20 -3.06 -7.44
C LEU A 20 9.51 -1.56 -7.48
N VAL A 21 9.76 -0.99 -8.66
CA VAL A 21 9.97 0.46 -8.82
C VAL A 21 8.75 1.23 -8.34
N THR A 22 7.55 0.79 -8.74
CA THR A 22 6.29 1.39 -8.26
C THR A 22 6.17 1.29 -6.75
N THR A 23 6.48 0.15 -6.13
CA THR A 23 6.47 0.01 -4.66
C THR A 23 7.46 0.95 -3.98
N ILE A 24 8.67 1.08 -4.52
CA ILE A 24 9.70 1.99 -3.97
C ILE A 24 9.25 3.45 -4.09
N VAL A 25 8.68 3.85 -5.23
CA VAL A 25 8.10 5.18 -5.41
C VAL A 25 6.97 5.42 -4.40
N GLY A 26 6.08 4.44 -4.24
CA GLY A 26 5.02 4.50 -3.24
C GLY A 26 5.54 4.63 -1.81
N LEU A 27 6.62 3.92 -1.47
CA LEU A 27 7.29 4.01 -0.17
C LEU A 27 7.87 5.40 0.07
N VAL A 28 8.48 6.02 -0.94
CA VAL A 28 8.97 7.40 -0.83
C VAL A 28 7.82 8.37 -0.58
N VAL A 29 6.72 8.27 -1.33
CA VAL A 29 5.53 9.11 -1.15
C VAL A 29 4.92 8.89 0.25
N PHE A 30 4.84 7.64 0.68
CA PHE A 30 4.37 7.25 2.01
C PHE A 30 5.23 7.88 3.11
N LEU A 31 6.57 7.84 3.00
CA LEU A 31 7.47 8.43 3.99
C LEU A 31 7.38 9.96 4.03
N ILE A 32 7.21 10.62 2.89
CA ILE A 32 6.96 12.07 2.82
C ILE A 32 5.66 12.42 3.56
N GLY A 33 4.61 11.61 3.38
CA GLY A 33 3.37 11.75 4.14
C GLY A 33 3.47 11.30 5.59
N ALA A 34 4.31 10.34 5.95
CA ALA A 34 4.39 9.88 7.34
C ALA A 34 5.14 10.89 8.22
N ASN A 35 6.21 11.49 7.69
CA ASN A 35 7.01 12.47 8.41
C ASN A 35 7.56 13.54 7.43
N PRO A 36 6.76 14.57 7.10
CA PRO A 36 7.17 15.66 6.21
C PRO A 36 8.32 16.50 6.79
N GLY A 37 8.51 16.46 8.11
CA GLY A 37 9.60 17.14 8.81
C GLY A 37 10.98 16.61 8.44
N MET A 38 11.11 15.34 8.05
CA MET A 38 12.37 14.81 7.49
C MET A 38 12.79 15.53 6.21
N PHE A 39 11.86 16.16 5.51
CA PHE A 39 12.08 16.88 4.25
C PHE A 39 12.00 18.40 4.40
N GLY A 40 11.88 18.91 5.64
CA GLY A 40 11.80 20.35 5.91
C GLY A 40 10.50 21.01 5.43
N LEU A 41 9.43 20.21 5.25
CA LEU A 41 8.11 20.69 4.81
C LEU A 41 7.22 21.18 5.98
N ASP A 42 7.77 21.28 7.19
CA ASP A 42 7.04 21.65 8.42
C ASP A 42 6.69 23.14 8.48
N ARG A 43 5.60 23.54 7.81
CA ARG A 43 4.98 24.86 8.03
C ARG A 43 3.45 24.77 8.03
N SER A 44 2.91 24.98 9.23
CA SER A 44 1.51 25.30 9.58
C SER A 44 0.55 24.13 9.88
N PRO A 45 -0.48 24.38 10.72
CA PRO A 45 -1.47 23.38 11.14
C PRO A 45 -2.25 22.71 10.00
N VAL A 46 -2.33 23.33 8.82
CA VAL A 46 -3.06 22.79 7.66
C VAL A 46 -2.34 21.55 7.07
N MET A 47 -1.05 21.37 7.39
CA MET A 47 -0.24 20.27 6.89
C MET A 47 -0.71 18.89 7.37
N GLY A 48 -1.38 18.76 8.53
CA GLY A 48 -1.76 17.46 9.09
C GLY A 48 -2.70 16.63 8.19
N PHE A 49 -3.73 17.25 7.60
CA PHE A 49 -4.65 16.54 6.70
C PHE A 49 -4.01 16.18 5.36
N VAL A 50 -3.26 17.13 4.79
CA VAL A 50 -2.52 16.89 3.54
C VAL A 50 -1.49 15.79 3.74
N GLN A 51 -0.83 15.77 4.89
CA GLN A 51 0.12 14.77 5.30
C GLN A 51 -0.51 13.37 5.32
N ILE A 52 -1.65 13.19 6.01
CA ILE A 52 -2.38 11.91 6.05
C ILE A 52 -2.85 11.49 4.66
N ALA A 53 -3.35 12.43 3.84
CA ALA A 53 -3.76 12.12 2.47
C ALA A 53 -2.58 11.66 1.60
N VAL A 54 -1.44 12.33 1.66
CA VAL A 54 -0.21 11.95 0.94
C VAL A 54 0.30 10.59 1.41
N PHE A 55 0.27 10.35 2.72
CA PHE A 55 0.58 9.05 3.34
C PHE A 55 -0.29 7.93 2.77
N LEU A 56 -1.62 8.12 2.72
CA LEU A 56 -2.57 7.12 2.19
C LEU A 56 -2.42 6.91 0.67
N VAL A 57 -2.08 7.95 -0.09
CA VAL A 57 -1.74 7.83 -1.52
C VAL A 57 -0.47 7.01 -1.70
N GLY A 58 0.56 7.26 -0.89
CA GLY A 58 1.76 6.44 -0.86
C GLY A 58 1.45 4.97 -0.59
N LEU A 59 0.61 4.70 0.42
CA LEU A 59 0.15 3.34 0.75
C LEU A 59 -0.60 2.68 -0.43
N ALA A 60 -1.43 3.42 -1.16
CA ALA A 60 -2.12 2.93 -2.35
C ALA A 60 -1.15 2.50 -3.46
N ILE A 61 -0.11 3.31 -3.69
CA ILE A 61 0.93 3.03 -4.68
C ILE A 61 1.74 1.81 -4.25
N ILE A 62 2.05 1.65 -2.96
CA ILE A 62 2.67 0.44 -2.41
C ILE A 62 1.79 -0.78 -2.68
N CYS A 63 0.49 -0.69 -2.40
CA CYS A 63 -0.48 -1.76 -2.67
C CYS A 63 -0.46 -2.17 -4.16
N LEU A 64 -0.46 -1.19 -5.07
CA LEU A 64 -0.44 -1.43 -6.50
C LEU A 64 0.89 -2.02 -6.99
N GLY A 65 2.03 -1.49 -6.55
CA GLY A 65 3.34 -2.02 -6.90
C GLY A 65 3.58 -3.43 -6.37
N GLY A 66 3.15 -3.70 -5.13
CA GLY A 66 3.19 -5.02 -4.51
C GLY A 66 2.31 -6.03 -5.26
N TYR A 67 1.12 -5.61 -5.69
CA TYR A 67 0.27 -6.41 -6.56
C TYR A 67 0.96 -6.77 -7.87
N ILE A 68 1.48 -5.79 -8.60
CA ILE A 68 2.11 -6.02 -9.91
C ILE A 68 3.34 -6.93 -9.78
N SER A 69 4.18 -6.69 -8.79
CA SER A 69 5.40 -7.47 -8.56
C SER A 69 5.08 -8.91 -8.16
N LEU A 70 4.26 -9.13 -7.13
CA LEU A 70 3.93 -10.47 -6.64
C LEU A 70 3.06 -11.25 -7.62
N ASN A 71 2.12 -10.60 -8.32
CA ASN A 71 1.33 -11.26 -9.35
C ASN A 71 2.21 -11.70 -10.54
N ALA A 72 3.29 -10.97 -10.83
CA ALA A 72 4.24 -11.39 -11.85
C ALA A 72 4.97 -12.68 -11.47
N LEU A 73 5.26 -12.93 -10.18
CA LEU A 73 5.92 -14.15 -9.71
C LEU A 73 5.13 -15.43 -10.08
N TRP A 74 3.80 -15.36 -10.12
CA TRP A 74 2.96 -16.50 -10.47
C TRP A 74 3.06 -16.92 -11.95
N ASN A 75 3.69 -16.11 -12.83
CA ASN A 75 4.06 -16.44 -14.23
C ASN A 75 3.02 -17.22 -15.08
N GLY A 76 1.73 -17.00 -14.83
CA GLY A 76 0.64 -17.69 -15.53
C GLY A 76 0.24 -19.06 -14.94
N SER A 77 0.86 -19.48 -13.84
CA SER A 77 0.40 -20.59 -13.00
C SER A 77 -0.88 -20.23 -12.27
N GLN A 78 -1.67 -21.25 -11.93
CA GLN A 78 -2.91 -21.08 -11.18
C GLN A 78 -2.61 -20.57 -9.77
N LYS A 79 -3.27 -19.47 -9.38
CA LYS A 79 -3.13 -18.90 -8.04
C LYS A 79 -3.72 -19.84 -7.00
N SER A 80 -3.07 -19.90 -5.84
CA SER A 80 -3.65 -20.60 -4.69
C SER A 80 -4.84 -19.81 -4.13
N ILE A 81 -5.74 -20.52 -3.44
CA ILE A 81 -6.84 -19.89 -2.70
C ILE A 81 -6.31 -18.87 -1.68
N ALA A 82 -5.17 -19.17 -1.05
CA ALA A 82 -4.49 -18.25 -0.14
C ALA A 82 -4.07 -16.95 -0.86
N ALA A 83 -3.55 -17.03 -2.09
CA ALA A 83 -3.17 -15.85 -2.86
C ALA A 83 -4.38 -14.98 -3.24
N ASP A 84 -5.51 -15.60 -3.61
CA ASP A 84 -6.75 -14.86 -3.91
C ASP A 84 -7.35 -14.22 -2.66
N ILE A 85 -7.27 -14.89 -1.50
CA ILE A 85 -7.63 -14.31 -0.20
C ILE A 85 -6.69 -13.16 0.15
N GLY A 86 -5.38 -13.33 -0.07
CA GLY A 86 -4.36 -12.31 0.19
C GLY A 86 -4.63 -11.02 -0.56
N LEU A 87 -5.01 -11.11 -1.84
CA LEU A 87 -5.39 -9.95 -2.65
C LEU A 87 -6.58 -9.19 -2.08
N ARG A 88 -7.62 -9.93 -1.64
CA ARG A 88 -8.79 -9.32 -1.00
C ARG A 88 -8.39 -8.68 0.33
N LEU A 89 -7.53 -9.33 1.10
CA LEU A 89 -7.06 -8.83 2.38
C LEU A 89 -6.23 -7.54 2.26
N VAL A 90 -5.41 -7.41 1.21
CA VAL A 90 -4.72 -6.15 0.89
C VAL A 90 -5.73 -5.04 0.60
N SER A 91 -6.76 -5.33 -0.22
CA SER A 91 -7.78 -4.32 -0.55
C SER A 91 -8.59 -3.89 0.67
N THR A 92 -8.98 -4.82 1.54
CA THR A 92 -9.74 -4.49 2.76
C THR A 92 -8.88 -3.76 3.77
N GLY A 93 -7.61 -4.17 3.96
CA GLY A 93 -6.67 -3.46 4.81
C GLY A 93 -6.45 -2.01 4.36
N TYR A 94 -6.35 -1.78 3.05
CA TYR A 94 -6.27 -0.42 2.50
C TYR A 94 -7.53 0.41 2.78
N VAL A 95 -8.72 -0.17 2.59
CA VAL A 95 -9.98 0.51 2.90
C VAL A 95 -10.07 0.87 4.38
N ILE A 96 -9.66 -0.02 5.28
CA ILE A 96 -9.62 0.24 6.74
C ILE A 96 -8.66 1.37 7.07
N ALA A 97 -7.47 1.38 6.45
CA ALA A 97 -6.48 2.44 6.65
C ALA A 97 -7.01 3.80 6.17
N VAL A 98 -7.66 3.86 5.00
CA VAL A 98 -8.25 5.10 4.48
C VAL A 98 -9.40 5.58 5.37
N ALA A 99 -10.33 4.69 5.74
CA ALA A 99 -11.47 5.03 6.57
C ALA A 99 -11.04 5.55 7.95
N SER A 100 -10.00 4.95 8.52
CA SER A 100 -9.47 5.33 9.84
C SER A 100 -8.63 6.62 9.76
N GLY A 101 -7.74 6.73 8.77
CA GLY A 101 -6.88 7.88 8.58
C GLY A 101 -7.66 9.16 8.24
N MET A 102 -8.72 9.05 7.44
CA MET A 102 -9.55 10.18 7.02
C MET A 102 -10.82 10.35 7.88
N ALA A 103 -10.89 9.73 9.05
CA ALA A 103 -12.11 9.72 9.88
C ALA A 103 -12.60 11.14 10.24
N ASP A 104 -11.70 12.06 10.58
CA ASP A 104 -12.06 13.47 10.85
C ASP A 104 -12.58 14.18 9.59
N VAL A 105 -12.00 13.88 8.41
CA VAL A 105 -12.43 14.48 7.12
C VAL A 105 -13.80 13.97 6.69
N PHE A 106 -14.09 12.69 6.97
CA PHE A 106 -15.41 12.11 6.72
C PHE A 106 -16.47 12.50 7.76
N GLY A 107 -16.10 13.20 8.84
CA GLY A 107 -17.03 13.69 9.86
C GLY A 107 -17.43 12.65 10.92
N PHE A 108 -16.76 11.50 10.97
CA PHE A 108 -16.93 10.49 12.03
C PHE A 108 -15.97 10.69 13.21
N GLY A 109 -14.91 11.45 13.00
CA GLY A 109 -13.90 11.72 14.01
C GLY A 109 -14.30 12.81 15.01
N THR A 110 -13.63 12.81 16.16
CA THR A 110 -13.97 13.64 17.31
C THR A 110 -13.39 15.05 17.26
N HIS A 111 -12.43 15.31 16.36
CA HIS A 111 -11.79 16.62 16.21
C HIS A 111 -12.16 17.24 14.86
N THR A 112 -13.41 17.69 14.74
CA THR A 112 -13.88 18.44 13.58
C THR A 112 -13.24 19.83 13.53
N LEU A 113 -12.99 20.35 12.33
CA LEU A 113 -12.45 21.71 12.12
C LEU A 113 -13.30 22.73 12.91
N PRO A 114 -12.70 23.75 13.60
CA PRO A 114 -11.44 24.43 13.29
C PRO A 114 -10.31 24.16 14.30
N ASN A 115 -10.42 23.13 15.13
CA ASN A 115 -9.36 22.79 16.08
C ASN A 115 -8.11 22.26 15.35
N ILE A 116 -6.95 22.43 15.99
CA ILE A 116 -5.66 21.97 15.47
C ILE A 116 -5.79 20.47 15.11
N PRO A 117 -5.55 20.06 13.86
CA PRO A 117 -5.74 18.67 13.45
C PRO A 117 -4.85 17.76 14.30
N TYR A 118 -5.51 16.88 15.06
CA TYR A 118 -4.88 15.96 15.98
C TYR A 118 -5.17 14.54 15.51
N PHE A 119 -4.14 13.87 15.00
CA PHE A 119 -4.24 12.46 14.62
C PHE A 119 -4.44 11.62 15.88
N GLY A 120 -5.69 11.20 16.10
CA GLY A 120 -6.09 10.56 17.34
C GLY A 120 -5.49 9.15 17.49
N PRO A 121 -5.24 8.67 18.73
CA PRO A 121 -4.75 7.31 18.96
C PRO A 121 -5.61 6.22 18.32
N LEU A 122 -6.93 6.42 18.24
CA LEU A 122 -7.85 5.48 17.58
C LEU A 122 -7.73 5.49 16.05
N GLN A 123 -7.48 6.64 15.43
CA GLN A 123 -7.20 6.72 13.99
C GLN A 123 -5.88 6.03 13.68
N ALA A 124 -4.85 6.30 14.48
CA ALA A 124 -3.55 5.64 14.38
C ALA A 124 -3.69 4.12 14.52
N ALA A 125 -4.44 3.65 15.52
CA ALA A 125 -4.69 2.23 15.71
C ALA A 125 -5.41 1.61 14.51
N GLY A 126 -6.44 2.27 13.98
CA GLY A 126 -7.16 1.81 12.80
C GLY A 126 -6.28 1.72 11.54
N VAL A 127 -5.43 2.72 11.33
CA VAL A 127 -4.43 2.71 10.24
C VAL A 127 -3.44 1.55 10.41
N MET A 128 -2.88 1.37 11.61
CA MET A 128 -1.95 0.26 11.89
C MET A 128 -2.60 -1.11 11.67
N VAL A 129 -3.88 -1.28 12.03
CA VAL A 129 -4.62 -2.51 11.74
C VAL A 129 -4.75 -2.71 10.22
N GLY A 130 -5.09 -1.66 9.47
CA GLY A 130 -5.17 -1.71 8.02
C GLY A 130 -3.83 -2.11 7.36
N GLU A 131 -2.73 -1.51 7.80
CA GLU A 131 -1.37 -1.85 7.36
C GLU A 131 -0.98 -3.29 7.72
N GLY A 132 -1.35 -3.76 8.91
CA GLY A 132 -1.16 -5.15 9.32
C GLY A 132 -1.89 -6.14 8.41
N LEU A 133 -3.14 -5.84 8.04
CA LEU A 133 -3.91 -6.66 7.08
C LEU A 133 -3.28 -6.64 5.68
N ILE A 134 -2.78 -5.49 5.23
CA ILE A 134 -2.03 -5.38 3.97
C ILE A 134 -0.79 -6.27 4.01
N ALA A 135 -0.01 -6.22 5.08
CA ALA A 135 1.20 -7.02 5.23
C ALA A 135 0.87 -8.53 5.20
N VAL A 136 -0.13 -8.97 5.95
CA VAL A 136 -0.60 -10.37 5.92
C VAL A 136 -1.10 -10.76 4.53
N GLY A 137 -1.85 -9.87 3.87
CA GLY A 137 -2.36 -10.12 2.52
C GLY A 137 -1.25 -10.31 1.50
N PHE A 138 -0.18 -9.51 1.58
CA PHE A 138 0.99 -9.69 0.75
C PHE A 138 1.76 -10.97 1.05
N LEU A 139 1.90 -11.35 2.32
CA LEU A 139 2.52 -12.63 2.69
C LEU A 139 1.78 -13.82 2.08
N LEU A 140 0.44 -13.80 2.10
CA LEU A 140 -0.39 -14.85 1.49
C LEU A 140 -0.29 -14.90 -0.04
N LEU A 141 0.07 -13.79 -0.68
CA LEU A 141 0.24 -13.68 -2.13
C LEU A 141 1.57 -14.27 -2.63
N ILE A 142 2.54 -14.50 -1.73
CA ILE A 142 3.85 -15.07 -2.10
C ILE A 142 3.66 -16.54 -2.50
N PRO A 143 4.12 -16.95 -3.69
CA PRO A 143 4.06 -18.35 -4.10
C PRO A 143 5.00 -19.20 -3.23
N TYR A 144 4.46 -20.23 -2.58
CA TYR A 144 5.24 -21.17 -1.79
C TYR A 144 5.85 -22.27 -2.68
N PRO A 145 7.13 -22.64 -2.46
CA PRO A 145 7.82 -23.65 -3.28
C PRO A 145 7.24 -25.07 -3.17
N GLY A 146 6.33 -25.34 -2.22
CA GLY A 146 5.69 -26.65 -2.01
C GLY A 146 4.34 -26.85 -2.70
N SER A 147 3.83 -25.86 -3.44
CA SER A 147 2.51 -25.92 -4.11
C SER A 147 2.61 -25.84 -5.65
N GLN A 148 3.68 -26.39 -6.23
CA GLN A 148 3.84 -26.54 -7.68
C GLN A 148 3.73 -28.00 -8.10
#